data_AF-A0A0J2HVS3-F1
#
_entry.id   AF-A0A0J2HVS3-F1
#
_cell.length_a   1.000
_cell.length_b   1.000
_cell.length_c   1.000
_cell.angle_alpha   90.00
_cell.angle_beta   90.00
_cell.angle_gamma   90.00
#
_symmetry.space_group_name_H-M   'P 1'
#
loop_
_entity.id
_entity.type
_entity.pdbx_description
1 polymer ?
#
loop_
_entity_poly.entity_id
_entity_poly.type
_entity_poly.pdbx_seq_one_letter_code
_entity_poly.pdbx_strand_id
1 'polypeptide(L)'
;MMDDTRGTYLPVYVATENNYFSQGVVFLLEELFEDEFSGNITVSLVKKLQEADLIVQVQSPGEKAFDWVDCQRFRAHNDYKFKLLKKKWLSVYPRSEHYDKNFHCPVVSSVLAMRNSVATIRRKLFMLFFADLMCGPPDLRKPNCNKCPGPYQLTWREQLMLGYLSQGLGHDEISRKMGCSIKALSGYRRSIMRKVNITRYSDFVSWLGTKSVSDKYAEVVNNHERDADEDQLIWKTTLSGDMERQLDDKERALQSIKRLTKKRLRKSELDDEVWLTTREIANEMDISIYSMRYLLCQMESNGKVISIKTGKGRSHTLRWKLAS
;
A
#
# COMPACT_ATOMS: atom_id res chain seq x y z
N MET A 1 -23.20 15.03 -51.46
CA MET A 1 -23.76 15.31 -50.12
C MET A 1 -22.63 15.22 -49.10
N MET A 2 -22.79 15.85 -47.94
CA MET A 2 -21.67 16.20 -47.05
C MET A 2 -20.97 14.97 -46.44
N ASP A 3 -19.67 14.89 -46.73
CA ASP A 3 -18.57 14.67 -45.80
C ASP A 3 -18.90 14.00 -44.44
N ASP A 4 -18.53 12.72 -44.31
CA ASP A 4 -18.43 12.01 -43.03
C ASP A 4 -16.97 11.57 -42.78
N THR A 5 -16.04 12.51 -42.86
CA THR A 5 -14.62 12.34 -42.47
C THR A 5 -14.43 12.33 -40.95
N ARG A 6 -15.24 11.55 -40.22
CA ARG A 6 -15.02 11.28 -38.80
C ARG A 6 -13.88 10.27 -38.62
N GLY A 7 -12.65 10.77 -38.77
CA GLY A 7 -11.45 10.06 -38.34
C GLY A 7 -11.60 9.58 -36.90
N THR A 8 -11.20 8.33 -36.62
CA THR A 8 -11.40 7.74 -35.29
C THR A 8 -10.37 8.33 -34.33
N TYR A 9 -10.82 8.82 -33.19
CA TYR A 9 -9.97 9.57 -32.26
C TYR A 9 -9.60 8.72 -31.04
N LEU A 10 -8.30 8.63 -30.72
CA LEU A 10 -7.80 7.95 -29.52
C LEU A 10 -7.13 8.94 -28.56
N PRO A 11 -7.83 9.38 -27.49
CA PRO A 11 -7.24 10.21 -26.46
C PRO A 11 -6.36 9.36 -25.52
N VAL A 12 -5.09 9.73 -25.41
CA VAL A 12 -4.07 9.05 -24.59
C VAL A 12 -3.61 9.97 -23.47
N TYR A 13 -3.59 9.48 -22.23
CA TYR A 13 -2.95 10.17 -21.11
C TYR A 13 -1.68 9.41 -20.70
N VAL A 14 -0.54 10.10 -20.67
CA VAL A 14 0.74 9.53 -20.23
C VAL A 14 1.18 10.23 -18.94
N ALA A 15 1.22 9.48 -17.84
CA ALA A 15 1.65 9.98 -16.54
C ALA A 15 3.19 10.04 -16.45
N THR A 16 3.80 10.98 -17.18
CA THR A 16 5.24 11.27 -17.10
C THR A 16 5.56 12.71 -17.48
N GLU A 17 6.68 13.22 -16.97
CA GLU A 17 7.29 14.48 -17.39
C GLU A 17 8.21 14.28 -18.61
N ASN A 18 8.58 13.03 -18.94
CA ASN A 18 9.44 12.71 -20.06
C ASN A 18 8.68 12.79 -21.40
N ASN A 19 8.75 13.95 -22.06
CA ASN A 19 8.12 14.17 -23.35
C ASN A 19 8.59 13.15 -24.43
N TYR A 20 9.86 12.75 -24.47
CA TYR A 20 10.35 11.75 -25.44
C TYR A 20 9.63 10.40 -25.30
N PHE A 21 9.36 9.97 -24.06
CA PHE A 21 8.60 8.75 -23.82
C PHE A 21 7.14 8.92 -24.28
N SER A 22 6.49 10.03 -23.93
CA SER A 22 5.11 10.31 -24.34
C SER A 22 4.94 10.35 -25.86
N GLN A 23 5.84 11.05 -26.58
CA GLN A 23 5.81 11.10 -28.05
C GLN A 23 6.13 9.74 -28.67
N GLY A 24 7.12 9.01 -28.14
CA GLY A 24 7.45 7.66 -28.63
C GLY A 24 6.29 6.66 -28.47
N VAL A 25 5.48 6.80 -27.43
CA VAL A 25 4.24 6.01 -27.29
C VAL A 25 3.18 6.41 -28.31
N VAL A 26 3.02 7.71 -28.61
CA VAL A 26 2.09 8.20 -29.64
C VAL A 26 2.47 7.66 -31.01
N PHE A 27 3.72 7.86 -31.46
CA PHE A 27 4.18 7.36 -32.77
C PHE A 27 4.03 5.84 -32.91
N LEU A 28 4.32 5.07 -31.87
CA LEU A 28 4.13 3.61 -31.89
C LEU A 28 2.67 3.17 -31.90
N LEU A 29 1.73 4.03 -31.48
CA LEU A 29 0.30 3.79 -31.64
C LEU A 29 -0.17 4.18 -33.03
N GLU A 30 0.26 5.33 -33.55
CA GLU A 30 -0.04 5.79 -34.92
C GLU A 30 0.41 4.76 -35.96
N GLU A 31 1.69 4.34 -35.92
CA GLU A 31 2.26 3.28 -36.76
C GLU A 31 1.46 1.96 -36.66
N LEU A 32 1.08 1.57 -35.45
CA LEU A 32 0.31 0.35 -35.20
C LEU A 32 -1.13 0.43 -35.72
N PHE A 33 -1.75 1.60 -35.68
CA PHE A 33 -3.11 1.80 -36.18
C PHE A 33 -3.14 1.98 -37.70
N GLU A 34 -2.14 2.62 -38.30
CA GLU A 34 -1.98 2.74 -39.76
C GLU A 34 -1.81 1.37 -40.42
N ASP A 35 -1.02 0.46 -39.83
CA ASP A 35 -0.82 -0.90 -40.36
C ASP A 35 -2.09 -1.79 -40.30
N GLU A 36 -2.99 -1.55 -39.33
CA GLU A 36 -4.13 -2.45 -39.03
C GLU A 36 -5.50 -1.86 -39.41
N PHE A 37 -5.63 -0.54 -39.61
CA PHE A 37 -6.86 0.13 -40.02
C PHE A 37 -6.68 0.97 -41.29
N SER A 38 -7.51 0.72 -42.30
CA SER A 38 -7.53 1.48 -43.57
C SER A 38 -8.13 2.89 -43.47
N GLY A 39 -8.27 3.46 -42.27
CA GLY A 39 -8.89 4.76 -42.04
C GLY A 39 -8.10 5.58 -41.02
N ASN A 40 -8.07 6.90 -41.18
CA ASN A 40 -7.25 7.78 -40.36
C ASN A 40 -7.67 7.71 -38.88
N ILE A 41 -6.76 7.19 -38.04
CA ILE A 41 -6.87 7.22 -36.58
C ILE A 41 -5.98 8.33 -36.04
N THR A 42 -6.57 9.34 -35.40
CA THR A 42 -5.81 10.42 -34.77
C THR A 42 -5.56 10.06 -33.31
N VAL A 43 -4.31 9.76 -32.97
CA VAL A 43 -3.85 9.60 -31.59
C VAL A 43 -3.56 11.00 -31.03
N SER A 44 -3.88 11.27 -29.76
CA SER A 44 -3.61 12.60 -29.17
C SER A 44 -3.40 12.56 -27.67
N LEU A 45 -2.42 13.33 -27.19
CA LEU A 45 -2.12 13.48 -25.77
C LEU A 45 -3.13 14.42 -25.10
N VAL A 46 -3.93 13.90 -24.17
CA VAL A 46 -4.84 14.69 -23.34
C VAL A 46 -4.22 15.02 -21.98
N LYS A 47 -4.62 16.15 -21.39
CA LYS A 47 -4.05 16.62 -20.11
C LYS A 47 -4.72 15.98 -18.89
N LYS A 48 -5.95 15.48 -19.00
CA LYS A 48 -6.68 14.88 -17.88
C LYS A 48 -6.94 13.39 -18.08
N LEU A 49 -6.69 12.59 -17.05
CA LEU A 49 -6.94 11.15 -17.02
C LEU A 49 -8.42 10.78 -17.30
N GLN A 50 -9.35 11.66 -16.98
CA GLN A 50 -10.78 11.48 -17.24
C GLN A 50 -11.12 11.51 -18.74
N GLU A 51 -10.34 12.25 -19.54
CA GLU A 51 -10.55 12.45 -20.99
C GLU A 51 -9.94 11.33 -21.85
N ALA A 52 -9.05 10.49 -21.29
CA ALA A 52 -8.31 9.46 -22.02
C ALA A 52 -8.99 8.09 -22.07
N ASP A 53 -8.91 7.40 -23.20
CA ASP A 53 -9.32 6.00 -23.34
C ASP A 53 -8.16 5.02 -23.11
N LEU A 54 -6.92 5.44 -23.43
CA LEU A 54 -5.68 4.78 -23.01
C LEU A 54 -5.00 5.60 -21.90
N ILE A 55 -4.76 4.96 -20.76
CA ILE A 55 -3.97 5.54 -19.66
C ILE A 55 -2.64 4.78 -19.55
N VAL A 56 -1.55 5.50 -19.77
CA VAL A 56 -0.17 5.00 -19.63
C VAL A 56 0.40 5.53 -18.33
N GLN A 57 0.58 4.64 -17.35
CA GLN A 57 1.04 5.00 -16.02
C GLN A 57 2.45 4.45 -15.79
N VAL A 58 3.42 5.35 -15.62
CA VAL A 58 4.77 4.97 -15.17
C VAL A 58 4.69 4.66 -13.68
N GLN A 59 4.98 3.41 -13.32
CA GLN A 59 4.91 2.89 -11.95
C GLN A 59 6.30 2.93 -11.32
N SER A 60 6.40 3.28 -10.03
CA SER A 60 7.65 3.11 -9.28
C SER A 60 7.93 1.64 -8.96
N PRO A 61 9.19 1.26 -8.66
CA PRO A 61 9.51 -0.09 -8.21
C PRO A 61 8.67 -0.51 -7.00
N GLY A 62 8.04 -1.68 -7.04
CA GLY A 62 7.21 -2.19 -5.95
C GLY A 62 5.79 -1.61 -5.87
N GLU A 63 5.48 -0.50 -6.56
CA GLU A 63 4.12 0.06 -6.66
C GLU A 63 3.18 -0.93 -7.35
N LYS A 64 1.95 -1.07 -6.83
CA LYS A 64 0.96 -2.04 -7.34
C LYS A 64 -0.37 -1.36 -7.60
N ALA A 65 -1.22 -2.00 -8.40
CA ALA A 65 -2.49 -1.43 -8.83
C ALA A 65 -3.39 -0.96 -7.67
N PHE A 66 -3.31 -1.58 -6.49
CA PHE A 66 -4.08 -1.18 -5.31
C PHE A 66 -3.58 0.07 -4.58
N ASP A 67 -2.46 0.67 -5.01
CA ASP A 67 -2.00 1.97 -4.49
C ASP A 67 -2.70 3.15 -5.17
N TRP A 68 -3.26 2.95 -6.37
CA TRP A 68 -4.05 3.95 -7.12
C TRP A 68 -5.48 3.49 -7.47
N VAL A 69 -5.82 2.21 -7.30
CA VAL A 69 -7.21 1.71 -7.34
C VAL A 69 -7.75 1.53 -5.93
N ASP A 70 -8.85 2.21 -5.61
CA ASP A 70 -9.66 1.90 -4.43
C ASP A 70 -10.33 0.52 -4.61
N CYS A 71 -9.65 -0.51 -4.12
CA CYS A 71 -10.08 -1.89 -4.24
C CYS A 71 -11.35 -2.21 -3.44
N GLN A 72 -11.68 -1.41 -2.41
CA GLN A 72 -12.93 -1.58 -1.66
C GLN A 72 -14.10 -1.03 -2.49
N ARG A 73 -13.97 0.19 -3.01
CA ARG A 73 -14.96 0.79 -3.90
C ARG A 73 -15.12 0.02 -5.21
N PHE A 74 -14.05 -0.53 -5.78
CA PHE A 74 -14.10 -1.38 -6.98
C PHE A 74 -14.92 -2.66 -6.78
N ARG A 75 -14.84 -3.26 -5.59
CA ARG A 75 -15.65 -4.45 -5.25
C ARG A 75 -17.11 -4.08 -5.00
N ALA A 76 -17.36 -2.99 -4.28
CA ALA A 76 -18.70 -2.59 -3.82
C ALA A 76 -19.54 -1.83 -4.86
N HIS A 77 -18.94 -0.97 -5.68
CA HIS A 77 -19.67 -0.02 -6.56
C HIS A 77 -19.44 -0.35 -8.04
N ASN A 78 -20.52 -0.74 -8.73
CA ASN A 78 -20.45 -1.09 -10.15
C ASN A 78 -20.07 0.09 -11.05
N ASP A 79 -20.52 1.32 -10.75
CA ASP A 79 -20.21 2.48 -11.60
C ASP A 79 -18.71 2.80 -11.60
N TYR A 80 -18.06 2.72 -10.44
CA TYR A 80 -16.61 2.92 -10.32
C TYR A 80 -15.83 1.79 -11.01
N LYS A 81 -16.30 0.54 -10.88
CA LYS A 81 -15.77 -0.64 -11.58
C LYS A 81 -15.85 -0.48 -13.10
N PHE A 82 -17.03 -0.19 -13.65
CA PHE A 82 -17.22 0.01 -15.10
C PHE A 82 -16.44 1.23 -15.61
N LYS A 83 -16.38 2.32 -14.86
CA LYS A 83 -15.58 3.51 -15.22
C LYS A 83 -14.08 3.20 -15.34
N LEU A 84 -13.55 2.34 -14.48
CA LEU A 84 -12.16 1.89 -14.56
C LEU A 84 -11.93 0.90 -15.71
N LEU A 85 -12.79 -0.12 -15.82
CA LEU A 85 -12.64 -1.22 -16.79
C LEU A 85 -12.98 -0.82 -18.24
N LYS A 86 -13.73 0.27 -18.47
CA LYS A 86 -13.97 0.81 -19.82
C LYS A 86 -12.71 1.40 -20.45
N LYS A 87 -11.73 1.84 -19.64
CA LYS A 87 -10.47 2.42 -20.10
C LYS A 87 -9.39 1.33 -20.18
N LYS A 88 -8.50 1.42 -21.17
CA LYS A 88 -7.34 0.53 -21.29
C LYS A 88 -6.19 1.12 -20.46
N TRP A 89 -5.63 0.35 -19.53
CA TRP A 89 -4.54 0.78 -18.64
C TRP A 89 -3.23 0.06 -18.98
N LEU A 90 -2.18 0.82 -19.24
CA LEU A 90 -0.85 0.36 -19.57
C LEU A 90 0.12 0.75 -18.44
N SER A 91 0.52 -0.22 -17.62
CA SER A 91 1.50 0.00 -16.56
C SER A 91 2.92 -0.14 -17.09
N VAL A 92 3.77 0.87 -16.87
CA VAL A 92 5.14 0.93 -17.39
C VAL A 92 6.12 0.97 -16.22
N TYR A 93 6.94 -0.07 -16.07
CA TYR A 93 7.95 -0.16 -15.02
C TYR A 93 9.35 0.19 -15.54
N PRO A 94 10.29 0.67 -14.70
CA PRO A 94 11.68 0.91 -15.14
C PRO A 94 12.37 -0.36 -15.63
N ARG A 95 12.12 -1.50 -14.98
CA ARG A 95 12.70 -2.82 -15.30
C ARG A 95 11.64 -3.91 -15.21
N SER A 96 11.82 -4.98 -15.99
CA SER A 96 10.90 -6.12 -16.01
C SER A 96 10.85 -6.92 -14.69
N GLU A 97 11.89 -6.82 -13.87
CA GLU A 97 11.96 -7.40 -12.52
C GLU A 97 11.09 -6.65 -11.48
N HIS A 98 10.66 -5.43 -11.79
CA HIS A 98 9.80 -4.62 -10.90
C HIS A 98 8.32 -5.01 -10.97
N TYR A 99 7.90 -5.70 -12.03
CA TYR A 99 6.55 -6.25 -12.16
C TYR A 99 6.44 -7.65 -11.54
N ASP A 100 5.55 -7.79 -10.58
CA ASP A 100 5.23 -9.07 -9.92
C ASP A 100 4.37 -9.96 -10.82
N LYS A 101 5.02 -10.83 -11.59
CA LYS A 101 4.37 -11.76 -12.54
C LYS A 101 3.35 -12.71 -11.89
N ASN A 102 3.38 -12.91 -10.57
CA ASN A 102 2.43 -13.77 -9.87
C ASN A 102 1.11 -13.07 -9.57
N PHE A 103 1.06 -11.74 -9.73
CA PHE A 103 -0.10 -10.90 -9.47
C PHE A 103 -0.56 -10.22 -10.77
N HIS A 104 -1.84 -10.39 -11.10
CA HIS A 104 -2.50 -9.67 -12.18
C HIS A 104 -3.75 -8.97 -11.63
N CYS A 105 -3.87 -7.67 -11.92
CA CYS A 105 -5.03 -6.87 -11.53
C CYS A 105 -5.94 -6.69 -12.75
N PRO A 106 -7.25 -7.00 -12.67
CA PRO A 106 -8.19 -6.82 -13.79
C PRO A 106 -8.29 -5.39 -14.36
N VAL A 107 -7.85 -4.37 -13.59
CA VAL A 107 -7.80 -2.97 -14.07
C VAL A 107 -6.60 -2.74 -15.00
N VAL A 108 -5.50 -3.48 -14.84
CA VAL A 108 -4.27 -3.30 -15.63
C VAL A 108 -4.34 -4.17 -16.88
N SER A 109 -4.70 -3.54 -17.99
CA SER A 109 -4.90 -4.20 -19.29
C SER A 109 -3.61 -4.73 -19.91
N SER A 110 -2.47 -4.03 -19.73
CA SER A 110 -1.16 -4.51 -20.20
C SER A 110 -0.01 -3.92 -19.37
N VAL A 111 1.17 -4.55 -19.44
CA VAL A 111 2.36 -4.18 -18.67
C VAL A 111 3.59 -4.15 -19.54
N LEU A 112 4.37 -3.06 -19.46
CA LEU A 112 5.66 -2.87 -20.13
C LEU A 112 6.78 -2.63 -19.14
N ALA A 113 8.01 -2.81 -19.61
CA ALA A 113 9.19 -2.22 -18.99
C ALA A 113 9.86 -1.23 -19.95
N MET A 114 10.40 -0.12 -19.44
CA MET A 114 11.12 0.90 -20.21
C MET A 114 12.29 0.34 -21.02
N ARG A 115 12.87 -0.79 -20.58
CA ARG A 115 13.95 -1.52 -21.26
C ARG A 115 13.48 -2.64 -22.20
N ASN A 116 12.18 -2.71 -22.53
CA ASN A 116 11.71 -3.63 -23.57
C ASN A 116 12.11 -3.10 -24.96
N SER A 117 12.41 -4.02 -25.88
CA SER A 117 12.66 -3.64 -27.28
C SER A 117 11.39 -3.08 -27.92
N VAL A 118 11.53 -2.22 -28.92
CA VAL A 118 10.40 -1.61 -29.64
C VAL A 118 9.43 -2.68 -30.17
N ALA A 119 9.96 -3.77 -30.77
CA ALA A 119 9.15 -4.92 -31.20
C ALA A 119 8.35 -5.58 -30.05
N THR A 120 8.90 -5.64 -28.83
CA THR A 120 8.19 -6.15 -27.65
C THR A 120 7.10 -5.19 -27.20
N ILE A 121 7.37 -3.88 -27.24
CA ILE A 121 6.40 -2.82 -26.92
C ILE A 121 5.23 -2.88 -27.92
N ARG A 122 5.53 -2.80 -29.22
CA ARG A 122 4.56 -2.89 -30.31
C ARG A 122 3.69 -4.15 -30.21
N ARG A 123 4.28 -5.33 -29.98
CA ARG A 123 3.51 -6.57 -29.79
C ARG A 123 2.55 -6.52 -28.59
N LYS A 124 2.90 -5.84 -27.49
CA LYS A 124 2.00 -5.69 -26.34
C LYS A 124 0.94 -4.61 -26.52
N LEU A 125 1.22 -3.58 -27.33
CA LEU A 125 0.21 -2.61 -27.76
C LEU A 125 -0.79 -3.27 -28.72
N PHE A 126 -0.30 -4.09 -29.66
CA PHE A 126 -1.15 -4.90 -30.53
C PHE A 126 -2.11 -5.79 -29.71
N MET A 127 -1.59 -6.59 -28.78
CA MET A 127 -2.43 -7.42 -27.91
C MET A 127 -3.36 -6.60 -26.99
N LEU A 128 -3.04 -5.34 -26.69
CA LEU A 128 -3.87 -4.47 -25.86
C LEU A 128 -5.12 -3.97 -26.62
N PHE A 129 -5.00 -3.70 -27.92
CA PHE A 129 -6.10 -3.14 -28.73
C PHE A 129 -6.84 -4.20 -29.56
N PHE A 130 -6.12 -5.17 -30.12
CA PHE A 130 -6.64 -6.06 -31.17
C PHE A 130 -6.96 -7.48 -30.68
N ALA A 131 -6.56 -7.87 -29.46
CA ALA A 131 -6.88 -9.20 -28.92
C ALA A 131 -8.40 -9.45 -28.80
N ASP A 132 -9.20 -8.40 -28.59
CA ASP A 132 -10.65 -8.46 -28.50
C ASP A 132 -11.30 -8.92 -29.83
N LEU A 133 -10.63 -8.70 -30.98
CA LEU A 133 -11.04 -9.20 -32.31
C LEU A 133 -10.85 -10.72 -32.44
N MET A 134 -9.85 -11.27 -31.76
CA MET A 134 -9.47 -12.69 -31.83
C MET A 134 -10.18 -13.55 -30.78
N CYS A 135 -10.40 -12.99 -29.58
CA CYS A 135 -10.91 -13.70 -28.41
C CYS A 135 -12.34 -13.29 -28.00
N GLY A 136 -12.92 -12.28 -28.66
CA GLY A 136 -14.15 -11.62 -28.22
C GLY A 136 -13.91 -10.62 -27.07
N PRO A 137 -14.87 -9.72 -26.80
CA PRO A 137 -14.73 -8.71 -25.77
C PRO A 137 -14.72 -9.32 -24.35
N PRO A 138 -13.88 -8.83 -23.43
CA PRO A 138 -13.78 -9.38 -22.07
C PRO A 138 -15.05 -9.11 -21.24
N ASP A 139 -15.51 -10.08 -20.45
CA ASP A 139 -16.63 -9.89 -19.53
C ASP A 139 -16.25 -9.01 -18.33
N LEU A 140 -16.51 -7.71 -18.47
CA LEU A 140 -16.25 -6.70 -17.44
C LEU A 140 -17.17 -6.84 -16.21
N ARG A 141 -18.17 -7.74 -16.21
CA ARG A 141 -19.12 -7.91 -15.10
C ARG A 141 -18.52 -8.68 -13.92
N LYS A 142 -17.53 -9.56 -14.15
CA LYS A 142 -16.94 -10.45 -13.14
C LYS A 142 -15.40 -10.40 -13.10
N PRO A 143 -14.77 -9.24 -12.83
CA PRO A 143 -13.32 -9.13 -12.68
C PRO A 143 -12.81 -9.98 -11.52
N ASN A 144 -11.84 -10.86 -11.78
CA ASN A 144 -11.31 -11.78 -10.76
C ASN A 144 -10.25 -11.10 -9.87
N CYS A 145 -10.66 -10.69 -8.67
CA CYS A 145 -9.76 -10.11 -7.66
C CYS A 145 -9.30 -11.11 -6.58
N ASN A 146 -9.59 -12.42 -6.73
CA ASN A 146 -9.40 -13.41 -5.66
C ASN A 146 -7.92 -13.70 -5.35
N LYS A 147 -7.04 -13.50 -6.34
CA LYS A 147 -5.57 -13.62 -6.20
C LYS A 147 -4.88 -12.30 -5.86
N CYS A 148 -5.63 -11.22 -5.60
CA CYS A 148 -5.03 -9.94 -5.23
C CYS A 148 -4.52 -10.02 -3.78
N PRO A 149 -3.23 -9.74 -3.50
CA PRO A 149 -2.68 -9.79 -2.15
C PRO A 149 -3.25 -8.70 -1.23
N GLY A 150 -3.95 -7.71 -1.79
CA GLY A 150 -4.45 -6.55 -1.06
C GLY A 150 -3.33 -5.55 -0.74
N PRO A 151 -3.63 -4.51 0.07
CA PRO A 151 -2.62 -3.54 0.49
C PRO A 151 -1.47 -4.24 1.23
N TYR A 152 -0.29 -3.65 1.17
CA TYR A 152 0.89 -4.14 1.88
C TYR A 152 0.55 -4.39 3.35
N GLN A 153 0.78 -5.62 3.84
CA GLN A 153 0.46 -6.06 5.20
C GLN A 153 1.48 -5.51 6.22
N LEU A 154 1.65 -4.19 6.22
CA LEU A 154 2.55 -3.47 7.10
C LEU A 154 1.95 -3.37 8.51
N THR A 155 2.73 -3.67 9.53
CA THR A 155 2.42 -3.35 10.92
C THR A 155 2.40 -1.83 11.08
N TRP A 156 1.74 -1.32 12.12
CA TRP A 156 1.72 0.13 12.34
C TRP A 156 3.12 0.71 12.56
N ARG A 157 4.07 -0.03 13.16
CA ARG A 157 5.47 0.41 13.31
C ARG A 157 6.19 0.52 11.97
N GLU A 158 5.95 -0.43 11.06
CA GLU A 158 6.46 -0.34 9.69
C GLU A 158 5.86 0.86 8.95
N GLN A 159 4.56 1.13 9.13
CA GLN A 159 3.88 2.31 8.55
C GLN A 159 4.40 3.63 9.14
N LEU A 160 4.64 3.69 10.46
CA LEU A 160 5.18 4.87 11.13
C LEU A 160 6.63 5.14 10.71
N MET A 161 7.46 4.10 10.60
CA MET A 161 8.82 4.24 10.09
C MET A 161 8.83 4.74 8.64
N LEU A 162 7.88 4.29 7.81
CA LEU A 162 7.72 4.80 6.44
C LEU A 162 7.35 6.28 6.42
N GLY A 163 6.39 6.71 7.25
CA GLY A 163 6.00 8.12 7.31
C GLY A 163 7.14 9.04 7.74
N TYR A 164 7.96 8.62 8.71
CA TYR A 164 9.16 9.39 9.06
C TYR A 164 10.23 9.37 7.96
N LEU A 165 10.40 8.26 7.24
CA LEU A 165 11.31 8.20 6.09
C LEU A 165 10.84 9.07 4.91
N SER A 166 9.53 9.14 4.63
CA SER A 166 8.99 10.01 3.57
C SER A 166 9.06 11.50 3.94
N GLN A 167 9.11 11.83 5.22
CA GLN A 167 9.45 13.17 5.74
C GLN A 167 10.96 13.48 5.73
N GLY A 168 11.81 12.51 5.39
CA GLY A 168 13.26 12.69 5.27
C GLY A 168 14.07 12.57 6.56
N LEU A 169 13.50 12.05 7.66
CA LEU A 169 14.20 11.95 8.94
C LEU A 169 15.33 10.92 8.92
N GLY A 170 16.41 11.22 9.65
CA GLY A 170 17.56 10.33 9.82
C GLY A 170 17.27 9.14 10.74
N HIS A 171 18.02 8.04 10.59
CA HIS A 171 17.83 6.82 11.39
C HIS A 171 17.86 7.07 12.92
N ASP A 172 18.69 7.99 13.39
CA ASP A 172 18.82 8.31 14.84
C ASP A 172 17.64 9.16 15.36
N GLU A 173 17.02 9.97 14.50
CA GLU A 173 15.81 10.73 14.81
C GLU A 173 14.60 9.80 14.85
N ILE A 174 14.48 8.91 13.87
CA ILE A 174 13.46 7.85 13.83
C ILE A 174 13.62 6.91 15.03
N SER A 175 14.86 6.54 15.39
CA SER A 175 15.15 5.67 16.54
C SER A 175 14.65 6.30 17.85
N ARG A 176 14.88 7.61 18.03
CA ARG A 176 14.35 8.38 19.17
C ARG A 176 12.83 8.51 19.14
N LYS A 177 12.23 8.97 18.03
CA LYS A 177 10.77 9.17 17.89
C LYS A 177 9.96 7.86 18.02
N MET A 178 10.51 6.73 17.59
CA MET A 178 9.87 5.42 17.70
C MET A 178 10.23 4.66 19.00
N GLY A 179 11.12 5.19 19.85
CA GLY A 179 11.57 4.53 21.07
C GLY A 179 12.17 3.14 20.83
N CYS A 180 12.94 2.96 19.74
CA CYS A 180 13.46 1.64 19.36
C CYS A 180 14.88 1.70 18.79
N SER A 181 15.63 0.60 18.89
CA SER A 181 17.02 0.56 18.43
C SER A 181 17.16 0.65 16.90
N ILE A 182 18.29 1.17 16.42
CA ILE A 182 18.68 1.19 14.99
C ILE A 182 18.65 -0.23 14.37
N LYS A 183 18.91 -1.26 15.18
CA LYS A 183 18.79 -2.68 14.78
C LYS A 183 17.33 -3.08 14.50
N ALA A 184 16.37 -2.57 15.27
CA ALA A 184 14.93 -2.76 15.03
C ALA A 184 14.49 -2.04 13.74
N LEU A 185 14.91 -0.79 13.53
CA LEU A 185 14.66 -0.06 12.27
C LEU A 185 15.20 -0.82 11.05
N SER A 186 16.41 -1.36 11.16
CA SER A 186 17.02 -2.24 10.14
C SER A 186 16.25 -3.55 9.95
N GLY A 187 15.50 -4.01 10.95
CA GLY A 187 14.54 -5.11 10.87
C GLY A 187 13.27 -4.71 10.10
N TYR A 188 12.60 -3.63 10.52
CA TYR A 188 11.42 -3.09 9.84
C TYR A 188 11.70 -2.82 8.36
N ARG A 189 12.80 -2.13 8.02
CA ARG A 189 13.17 -1.84 6.62
C ARG A 189 13.24 -3.10 5.76
N ARG A 190 13.91 -4.15 6.23
CA ARG A 190 13.99 -5.45 5.52
C ARG A 190 12.63 -6.14 5.43
N SER A 191 11.79 -5.99 6.44
CA SER A 191 10.43 -6.54 6.44
C SER A 191 9.51 -5.81 5.45
N ILE A 192 9.53 -4.48 5.45
CA ILE A 192 8.83 -3.63 4.48
C ILE A 192 9.28 -3.99 3.06
N MET A 193 10.59 -3.91 2.76
CA MET A 193 11.16 -4.23 1.44
C MET A 193 10.66 -5.59 0.92
N ARG A 194 10.61 -6.62 1.78
CA ARG A 194 10.04 -7.93 1.43
C ARG A 194 8.54 -7.86 1.12
N LYS A 195 7.75 -7.13 1.91
CA LYS A 195 6.29 -6.99 1.74
C LYS A 195 5.91 -6.18 0.50
N VAL A 196 6.72 -5.20 0.10
CA VAL A 196 6.54 -4.42 -1.15
C VAL A 196 7.22 -5.06 -2.37
N ASN A 197 7.89 -6.21 -2.19
CA ASN A 197 8.65 -6.92 -3.24
C ASN A 197 9.78 -6.09 -3.87
N ILE A 198 10.50 -5.32 -3.06
CA ILE A 198 11.69 -4.55 -3.46
C ILE A 198 12.95 -5.21 -2.90
N THR A 199 13.93 -5.48 -3.75
CA THR A 199 15.21 -6.11 -3.36
C THR A 199 16.36 -5.12 -3.21
N ARG A 200 16.35 -4.00 -3.95
CA ARG A 200 17.44 -3.02 -3.99
C ARG A 200 17.09 -1.77 -3.19
N TYR A 201 18.07 -1.22 -2.47
CA TYR A 201 17.84 0.00 -1.67
C TYR A 201 17.49 1.23 -2.53
N SER A 202 18.11 1.38 -3.71
CA SER A 202 17.78 2.47 -4.65
C SER A 202 16.31 2.43 -5.08
N ASP A 203 15.79 1.23 -5.37
CA ASP A 203 14.39 1.03 -5.74
C ASP A 203 13.45 1.33 -4.56
N PHE A 204 13.88 1.07 -3.32
CA PHE A 204 13.12 1.43 -2.11
C PHE A 204 13.06 2.94 -1.88
N VAL A 205 14.13 3.68 -2.18
CA VAL A 205 14.15 5.15 -2.15
C VAL A 205 13.25 5.73 -3.25
N SER A 206 13.28 5.18 -4.47
CA SER A 206 12.37 5.59 -5.55
C SER A 206 10.90 5.34 -5.22
N TRP A 207 10.59 4.24 -4.52
CA TRP A 207 9.24 3.93 -4.05
C TRP A 207 8.79 4.87 -2.91
N LEU A 208 9.65 5.15 -1.94
CA LEU A 208 9.39 6.12 -0.86
C LEU A 208 9.05 7.52 -1.39
N GLY A 209 9.70 7.94 -2.48
CA GLY A 209 9.48 9.25 -3.09
C GLY A 209 8.18 9.40 -3.88
N THR A 210 7.32 8.38 -3.99
CA THR A 210 6.02 8.54 -4.66
C THR A 210 5.03 9.28 -3.78
N LYS A 211 4.19 10.13 -4.38
CA LYS A 211 3.08 10.80 -3.68
C LYS A 211 2.12 9.79 -3.04
N SER A 212 1.82 8.69 -3.73
CA SER A 212 0.96 7.60 -3.24
C SER A 212 1.47 6.95 -1.94
N VAL A 213 2.78 6.91 -1.72
CA VAL A 213 3.41 6.42 -0.48
C VAL A 213 3.53 7.54 0.55
N SER A 214 4.05 8.71 0.16
CA SER A 214 4.27 9.84 1.07
C SER A 214 2.98 10.32 1.73
N ASP A 215 1.94 10.62 0.95
CA ASP A 215 0.68 11.18 1.45
C ASP A 215 -0.03 10.19 2.41
N LYS A 216 0.05 8.89 2.07
CA LYS A 216 -0.58 7.78 2.80
C LYS A 216 0.06 7.50 4.17
N TYR A 217 1.36 7.74 4.33
CA TYR A 217 2.06 7.51 5.61
C TYR A 217 2.33 8.79 6.40
N ALA A 218 2.24 9.97 5.79
CA ALA A 218 2.23 11.25 6.50
C ALA A 218 1.06 11.34 7.51
N GLU A 219 -0.14 10.86 7.15
CA GLU A 219 -1.29 10.82 8.08
C GLU A 219 -1.01 9.94 9.32
N VAL A 220 -0.24 8.86 9.16
CA VAL A 220 0.14 7.96 10.28
C VAL A 220 1.06 8.69 11.26
N VAL A 221 2.02 9.50 10.76
CA VAL A 221 2.88 10.32 11.62
C VAL A 221 2.08 11.41 12.33
N ASN A 222 1.26 12.17 11.61
CA ASN A 222 0.48 13.27 12.18
C ASN A 222 -0.42 12.79 13.34
N ASN A 223 -1.01 11.59 13.20
CA ASN A 223 -1.79 10.99 14.28
C ASN A 223 -0.91 10.51 15.46
N HIS A 224 0.27 9.94 15.18
CA HIS A 224 1.22 9.51 16.23
C HIS A 224 1.77 10.70 17.03
N GLU A 225 2.12 11.81 16.39
CA GLU A 225 2.69 12.98 17.07
C GLU A 225 1.66 13.69 17.94
N ARG A 226 0.39 13.79 17.47
CA ARG A 226 -0.73 14.28 18.29
C ARG A 226 -0.96 13.42 19.55
N ASP A 227 -0.98 12.09 19.41
CA ASP A 227 -1.15 11.19 20.56
C ASP A 227 0.10 11.22 21.48
N ALA A 228 1.31 11.50 20.95
CA ALA A 228 2.56 11.59 21.73
C ALA A 228 2.72 12.91 22.50
N ASP A 229 2.20 14.02 21.99
CA ASP A 229 2.19 15.31 22.69
C ASP A 229 1.16 15.29 23.86
N GLU A 230 0.02 14.60 23.70
CA GLU A 230 -0.89 14.28 24.81
C GLU A 230 -0.16 13.50 25.92
N ASP A 231 0.64 12.48 25.57
CA ASP A 231 1.37 11.65 26.54
C ASP A 231 2.54 12.41 27.21
N GLN A 232 3.36 13.17 26.47
CA GLN A 232 4.53 13.88 27.03
C GLN A 232 4.18 14.92 28.10
N LEU A 233 2.98 15.48 28.06
CA LEU A 233 2.47 16.40 29.07
C LEU A 233 2.28 15.71 30.44
N ILE A 234 2.00 14.41 30.45
CA ILE A 234 1.73 13.58 31.64
C ILE A 234 3.06 13.10 32.29
N TRP A 235 4.07 12.80 31.47
CA TRP A 235 5.29 12.11 31.90
C TRP A 235 6.42 12.98 32.47
N LYS A 236 6.33 14.32 32.40
CA LYS A 236 7.34 15.22 33.02
C LYS A 236 7.46 15.10 34.55
N THR A 237 6.57 14.35 35.19
CA THR A 237 6.41 14.32 36.66
C THR A 237 7.16 13.19 37.37
N THR A 238 7.75 12.20 36.65
CA THR A 238 8.30 10.98 37.29
C THR A 238 9.35 10.27 36.42
N LEU A 239 10.59 10.08 36.90
CA LEU A 239 11.64 9.27 36.22
C LEU A 239 12.81 8.82 37.16
N SER A 240 13.55 7.76 36.77
CA SER A 240 14.62 6.98 37.46
C SER A 240 14.13 5.72 38.20
N GLY A 241 14.82 4.56 38.23
CA GLY A 241 16.10 4.14 37.61
C GLY A 241 16.24 2.59 37.51
N ASP A 242 16.92 2.06 36.47
CA ASP A 242 17.33 0.66 36.07
C ASP A 242 16.56 -0.62 36.50
N MET A 243 15.95 -0.70 37.69
CA MET A 243 14.72 -1.49 37.89
C MET A 243 13.66 -1.11 36.84
N GLU A 244 13.79 0.12 36.31
CA GLU A 244 13.19 0.60 35.07
C GLU A 244 13.15 -0.43 33.95
N ARG A 245 14.13 -1.28 33.59
CA ARG A 245 13.96 -2.06 32.33
C ARG A 245 12.80 -3.06 32.34
N GLN A 246 12.58 -3.77 33.44
CA GLN A 246 11.39 -4.65 33.55
C GLN A 246 10.12 -3.88 33.91
N LEU A 247 10.23 -2.75 34.62
CA LEU A 247 9.11 -1.85 34.86
C LEU A 247 8.68 -1.13 33.57
N ASP A 248 9.61 -0.79 32.68
CA ASP A 248 9.46 -0.15 31.37
C ASP A 248 8.83 -1.12 30.38
N ASP A 249 9.28 -2.38 30.29
CA ASP A 249 8.56 -3.36 29.48
C ASP A 249 7.12 -3.56 29.99
N LYS A 250 6.89 -3.61 31.31
CA LYS A 250 5.52 -3.72 31.88
C LYS A 250 4.69 -2.45 31.67
N GLU A 251 5.28 -1.27 31.81
CA GLU A 251 4.61 0.01 31.62
C GLU A 251 4.35 0.27 30.13
N ARG A 252 5.32 0.04 29.24
CA ARG A 252 5.11 0.01 27.79
C ARG A 252 4.05 -0.99 27.37
N ALA A 253 3.91 -2.14 28.06
CA ALA A 253 2.79 -3.05 27.83
C ALA A 253 1.44 -2.42 28.27
N LEU A 254 1.39 -1.76 29.43
CA LEU A 254 0.19 -1.02 29.86
C LEU A 254 -0.17 0.11 28.90
N GLN A 255 0.80 0.92 28.46
CA GLN A 255 0.59 2.00 27.50
C GLN A 255 0.20 1.46 26.11
N SER A 256 0.80 0.34 25.67
CA SER A 256 0.39 -0.40 24.46
C SER A 256 -1.08 -0.83 24.55
N ILE A 257 -1.51 -1.39 25.68
CA ILE A 257 -2.90 -1.79 25.93
C ILE A 257 -3.82 -0.56 25.93
N LYS A 258 -3.49 0.50 26.70
CA LYS A 258 -4.25 1.76 26.75
C LYS A 258 -4.46 2.36 25.36
N ARG A 259 -3.39 2.45 24.55
CA ARG A 259 -3.42 3.01 23.19
C ARG A 259 -4.27 2.16 22.25
N LEU A 260 -4.08 0.84 22.24
CA LEU A 260 -4.89 -0.09 21.43
C LEU A 260 -6.38 -0.04 21.83
N THR A 261 -6.69 0.13 23.12
CA THR A 261 -8.05 0.33 23.63
C THR A 261 -8.64 1.67 23.19
N LYS A 262 -7.97 2.80 23.44
CA LYS A 262 -8.36 4.16 23.00
C LYS A 262 -8.61 4.20 21.47
N LYS A 263 -7.78 3.50 20.69
CA LYS A 263 -7.90 3.38 19.22
C LYS A 263 -9.11 2.56 18.75
N ARG A 264 -9.55 1.55 19.52
CA ARG A 264 -10.79 0.80 19.23
C ARG A 264 -12.04 1.54 19.67
N LEU A 265 -12.02 2.18 20.85
CA LEU A 265 -13.11 3.03 21.34
C LEU A 265 -13.40 4.20 20.39
N ARG A 266 -12.35 4.88 19.88
CA ARG A 266 -12.47 5.89 18.80
C ARG A 266 -13.07 5.36 17.47
N LYS A 267 -13.33 4.05 17.35
CA LYS A 267 -13.74 3.37 16.10
C LYS A 267 -14.97 2.46 16.27
N SER A 268 -15.59 2.42 17.45
CA SER A 268 -16.75 1.58 17.76
C SER A 268 -17.63 2.27 18.80
N GLU A 269 -18.86 2.61 18.43
CA GLU A 269 -19.83 3.30 19.30
C GLU A 269 -20.65 2.32 20.18
N LEU A 270 -20.33 1.02 20.19
CA LEU A 270 -21.26 -0.05 20.61
C LEU A 270 -20.64 -1.19 21.45
N ASP A 271 -19.44 -1.04 22.01
CA ASP A 271 -18.85 -2.08 22.87
C ASP A 271 -17.90 -1.49 23.93
N ASP A 272 -18.36 -1.40 25.19
CA ASP A 272 -17.61 -0.80 26.31
C ASP A 272 -16.40 -1.66 26.76
N GLU A 273 -16.34 -2.94 26.38
CA GLU A 273 -15.31 -3.89 26.82
C GLU A 273 -14.29 -4.27 25.73
N VAL A 274 -13.23 -3.47 25.58
CA VAL A 274 -12.17 -3.78 24.61
C VAL A 274 -11.21 -4.87 25.10
N TRP A 275 -11.33 -6.07 24.52
CA TRP A 275 -10.44 -7.21 24.75
C TRP A 275 -9.38 -7.39 23.63
N LEU A 276 -8.09 -7.29 23.98
CA LEU A 276 -6.94 -7.37 23.05
C LEU A 276 -6.30 -8.76 23.03
N THR A 277 -5.81 -9.23 21.88
CA THR A 277 -5.06 -10.49 21.81
C THR A 277 -3.57 -10.31 22.16
N THR A 278 -2.91 -11.36 22.67
CA THR A 278 -1.44 -11.33 22.90
C THR A 278 -0.65 -10.88 21.67
N ARG A 279 -1.11 -11.24 20.45
CA ARG A 279 -0.43 -10.88 19.19
C ARG A 279 -0.52 -9.38 18.89
N GLU A 280 -1.64 -8.73 19.18
CA GLU A 280 -1.78 -7.29 18.96
C GLU A 280 -0.84 -6.50 19.88
N ILE A 281 -0.79 -6.85 21.16
CA ILE A 281 0.09 -6.20 22.14
C ILE A 281 1.57 -6.52 21.82
N ALA A 282 1.89 -7.76 21.39
CA ALA A 282 3.24 -8.15 20.95
C ALA A 282 3.72 -7.32 19.75
N ASN A 283 2.84 -7.11 18.76
CA ASN A 283 3.12 -6.26 17.59
C ASN A 283 3.27 -4.77 17.97
N GLU A 284 2.58 -4.30 19.01
CA GLU A 284 2.70 -2.93 19.54
C GLU A 284 4.04 -2.69 20.23
N MET A 285 4.56 -3.67 20.97
CA MET A 285 5.85 -3.59 21.64
C MET A 285 7.06 -3.99 20.78
N ASP A 286 6.84 -4.65 19.63
CA ASP A 286 7.86 -5.32 18.80
C ASP A 286 8.68 -6.38 19.57
N ILE A 287 7.97 -7.23 20.33
CA ILE A 287 8.57 -8.38 21.01
C ILE A 287 7.89 -9.68 20.58
N SER A 288 8.55 -10.82 20.81
CA SER A 288 7.97 -12.11 20.43
C SER A 288 6.64 -12.37 21.15
N ILE A 289 5.71 -13.08 20.51
CA ILE A 289 4.42 -13.45 21.13
C ILE A 289 4.61 -14.27 22.42
N TYR A 290 5.72 -14.99 22.55
CA TYR A 290 6.08 -15.74 23.75
C TYR A 290 6.58 -14.82 24.86
N SER A 291 7.46 -13.86 24.53
CA SER A 291 7.94 -12.82 25.47
C SER A 291 6.77 -11.98 25.98
N MET A 292 5.87 -11.55 25.09
CA MET A 292 4.66 -10.83 25.46
C MET A 292 3.71 -11.67 26.31
N ARG A 293 3.50 -12.97 25.99
CA ARG A 293 2.69 -13.85 26.83
C ARG A 293 3.26 -13.98 28.24
N TYR A 294 4.57 -14.17 28.35
CA TYR A 294 5.26 -14.26 29.64
C TYR A 294 5.11 -12.96 30.45
N LEU A 295 5.32 -11.81 29.81
CA LEU A 295 5.13 -10.48 30.40
C LEU A 295 3.70 -10.26 30.89
N LEU A 296 2.69 -10.56 30.07
CA LEU A 296 1.28 -10.42 30.42
C LEU A 296 0.85 -11.35 31.56
N CYS A 297 1.35 -12.59 31.61
CA CYS A 297 1.12 -13.48 32.76
C CYS A 297 1.73 -12.93 34.06
N GLN A 298 2.90 -12.28 34.02
CA GLN A 298 3.46 -11.58 35.19
C GLN A 298 2.66 -10.31 35.57
N MET A 299 2.02 -9.66 34.61
CA MET A 299 1.17 -8.49 34.88
C MET A 299 -0.18 -8.91 35.46
N GLU A 300 -0.69 -10.08 35.06
CA GLU A 300 -1.90 -10.71 35.60
C GLU A 300 -1.70 -11.18 37.04
N SER A 301 -0.59 -11.85 37.35
CA SER A 301 -0.25 -12.20 38.75
C SER A 301 -0.11 -10.98 39.67
N ASN A 302 0.19 -9.81 39.08
CA ASN A 302 0.36 -8.54 39.79
C ASN A 302 -0.91 -7.66 39.73
N GLY A 303 -2.04 -8.20 39.25
CA GLY A 303 -3.33 -7.51 39.21
C GLY A 303 -3.39 -6.28 38.30
N LYS A 304 -2.49 -6.14 37.32
CA LYS A 304 -2.45 -4.99 36.39
C LYS A 304 -3.23 -5.22 35.10
N VAL A 305 -3.40 -6.47 34.71
CA VAL A 305 -4.23 -6.91 33.57
C VAL A 305 -5.02 -8.13 33.98
N ILE A 306 -6.12 -8.40 33.29
CA ILE A 306 -6.92 -9.61 33.47
C ILE A 306 -7.09 -10.32 32.13
N SER A 307 -7.02 -11.65 32.13
CA SER A 307 -7.19 -12.47 30.93
C SER A 307 -8.53 -13.20 30.86
N ILE A 308 -9.00 -13.43 29.63
CA ILE A 308 -10.04 -14.41 29.34
C ILE A 308 -9.56 -15.42 28.30
N LYS A 309 -10.01 -16.66 28.46
CA LYS A 309 -9.77 -17.75 27.51
C LYS A 309 -10.92 -17.79 26.51
N THR A 310 -10.61 -17.49 25.24
CA THR A 310 -11.58 -17.58 24.13
C THR A 310 -11.24 -18.77 23.22
N GLY A 311 -12.25 -19.50 22.75
CA GLY A 311 -12.09 -20.70 21.91
C GLY A 311 -11.97 -22.04 22.66
N LYS A 312 -12.12 -23.16 21.94
CA LYS A 312 -12.08 -24.54 22.46
C LYS A 312 -10.95 -25.36 21.81
N GLY A 313 -10.15 -26.08 22.60
CA GLY A 313 -9.11 -26.97 22.10
C GLY A 313 -7.91 -26.23 21.50
N ARG A 314 -7.34 -26.71 20.38
CA ARG A 314 -6.12 -26.13 19.78
C ARG A 314 -6.25 -24.64 19.34
N SER A 315 -7.45 -24.06 19.33
CA SER A 315 -7.71 -22.65 19.02
C SER A 315 -7.77 -21.71 20.25
N HIS A 316 -7.41 -22.19 21.45
CA HIS A 316 -7.38 -21.36 22.67
C HIS A 316 -6.56 -20.07 22.47
N THR A 317 -7.26 -18.94 22.53
CA THR A 317 -6.69 -17.59 22.39
C THR A 317 -6.93 -16.81 23.67
N LEU A 318 -5.84 -16.45 24.35
CA LEU A 318 -5.87 -15.53 25.49
C LEU A 318 -6.12 -14.10 24.98
N ARG A 319 -7.14 -13.47 25.54
CA ARG A 319 -7.38 -12.02 25.41
C ARG A 319 -7.16 -11.35 26.75
N TRP A 320 -6.80 -10.07 26.71
CA TRP A 320 -6.34 -9.28 27.84
C TRP A 320 -7.04 -7.93 27.82
N LYS A 321 -7.39 -7.42 29.00
CA LYS A 321 -7.71 -6.00 29.23
C LYS A 321 -7.02 -5.51 30.49
N LEU A 322 -7.00 -4.20 30.72
CA LEU A 322 -6.52 -3.64 31.98
C LEU A 322 -7.42 -4.12 33.13
N ALA A 323 -6.84 -4.35 34.30
CA ALA A 323 -7.64 -4.50 35.51
C ALA A 323 -8.28 -3.14 35.86
N SER A 324 -9.53 -3.19 36.33
CA SER A 324 -10.32 -2.03 36.76
C SER A 324 -9.80 -1.43 38.07
#